data_AF-A0A970SJJ7-F1
#
_entry.id   AF-A0A970SJJ7-F1
#
_cell.length_a   1.000
_cell.length_b   1.000
_cell.length_c   1.000
_cell.angle_alpha   90.00
_cell.angle_beta   90.00
_cell.angle_gamma   90.00
#
_symmetry.space_group_name_H-M   'P 1'
#
loop_
_entity.id
_entity.type
_entity.pdbx_description
1 polymer ?
#
loop_
_entity_poly.entity_id
_entity_poly.type
_entity_poly.pdbx_seq_one_letter_code
_entity_poly.pdbx_strand_id
1 'polypeptide(L)'
;MKFKNFLSFERMITPVIIKVLFYIGLISSLIGGIAVFIVGVIAGFSDGGVGAILFGLIGGLIGGLITAILGMLVARIYAELLILFFRINETLTDIKGLLQKN
;
A
#
# COMPACT_ATOMS: atom_id res chain seq x y z
N MET A 1 -2.36 25.24 -4.22
CA MET A 1 -0.90 25.35 -3.98
C MET A 1 -0.19 25.34 -5.32
N LYS A 2 0.79 26.22 -5.54
CA LYS A 2 1.38 26.51 -6.86
C LYS A 2 2.17 25.31 -7.40
N PHE A 3 1.76 24.80 -8.57
CA PHE A 3 2.38 23.68 -9.30
C PHE A 3 3.89 23.88 -9.58
N LYS A 4 4.36 25.14 -9.58
CA LYS A 4 5.78 25.50 -9.73
C LYS A 4 6.70 24.93 -8.64
N ASN A 5 6.21 24.68 -7.43
CA ASN A 5 7.04 24.13 -6.35
C ASN A 5 7.15 22.59 -6.40
N PHE A 6 6.32 21.92 -7.21
CA PHE A 6 6.43 20.47 -7.47
C PHE A 6 7.46 20.13 -8.55
N LEU A 7 7.96 21.14 -9.28
CA LEU A 7 8.96 20.97 -10.35
C LEU A 7 10.32 21.58 -10.01
N SER A 8 10.48 22.18 -8.83
CA SER A 8 11.80 22.60 -8.35
C SER A 8 12.55 21.36 -7.84
N PHE A 9 13.51 20.90 -8.62
CA PHE A 9 14.41 19.77 -8.34
C PHE A 9 15.32 19.97 -7.12
N GLU A 10 15.20 21.07 -6.38
CA GLU A 10 16.02 21.39 -5.20
C GLU A 10 15.69 20.53 -3.97
N ARG A 11 14.51 19.89 -3.94
CA ARG A 11 14.16 18.87 -2.93
C ARG A 11 13.77 17.59 -3.64
N MET A 12 14.16 16.44 -3.07
CA MET A 12 13.70 15.15 -3.55
C MET A 12 12.16 15.12 -3.44
N ILE A 13 11.47 15.19 -4.58
CA ILE A 13 9.99 15.10 -4.64
C ILE A 13 9.54 13.63 -4.49
N THR A 14 10.43 12.68 -4.77
CA THR A 14 10.18 11.24 -4.75
C THR A 14 9.58 10.70 -3.44
N PRO A 15 10.05 11.10 -2.23
CA PRO A 15 9.44 10.69 -0.97
C PRO A 15 7.97 11.08 -0.84
N VAL A 16 7.57 12.22 -1.43
CA VAL A 16 6.18 12.69 -1.41
C VAL A 16 5.32 11.86 -2.36
N ILE A 17 5.83 11.55 -3.56
CA ILE A 17 5.14 10.68 -4.53
C ILE A 17 4.89 9.29 -3.94
N ILE A 18 5.88 8.70 -3.24
CA ILE A 18 5.72 7.39 -2.62
C ILE A 18 4.62 7.39 -1.55
N LYS A 19 4.45 8.48 -0.78
CA LYS A 19 3.33 8.60 0.17
C LYS A 19 1.97 8.57 -0.53
N VAL A 20 1.84 9.23 -1.68
CA VAL A 20 0.60 9.20 -2.47
C VAL A 20 0.33 7.78 -2.99
N LEU A 21 1.37 7.10 -3.50
CA LEU A 21 1.28 5.71 -3.93
C LEU A 21 0.88 4.77 -2.79
N PHE A 22 1.38 4.99 -1.57
CA PHE A 22 0.98 4.23 -0.39
C PHE A 22 -0.53 4.34 -0.10
N TYR A 23 -1.09 5.56 -0.14
CA TYR A 23 -2.53 5.74 0.04
C TYR A 23 -3.36 5.03 -1.03
N ILE A 24 -2.90 5.04 -2.29
CA ILE A 24 -3.52 4.28 -3.37
C ILE A 24 -3.43 2.77 -3.09
N GLY A 25 -2.29 2.28 -2.63
CA GLY A 25 -2.09 0.88 -2.24
C GLY A 25 -2.97 0.45 -1.07
N LEU A 26 -3.23 1.36 -0.13
CA LEU A 26 -4.12 1.09 1.00
C LEU A 26 -5.57 0.96 0.54
N ILE A 27 -6.02 1.84 -0.36
CA ILE A 27 -7.34 1.77 -0.98
C ILE A 27 -7.48 0.50 -1.83
N SER A 28 -6.46 0.15 -2.62
CA SER A 28 -6.51 -1.06 -3.45
C SER A 28 -6.54 -2.34 -2.60
N SER A 29 -5.85 -2.37 -1.44
CA SER A 29 -5.93 -3.48 -0.49
C SER A 29 -7.35 -3.65 0.07
N LEU A 30 -8.01 -2.54 0.41
CA LEU A 30 -9.38 -2.57 0.91
C LEU A 30 -10.36 -3.07 -0.16
N ILE A 31 -10.22 -2.58 -1.38
CA ILE A 31 -11.03 -3.02 -2.54
C ILE A 31 -10.75 -4.51 -2.83
N GLY A 32 -9.49 -4.94 -2.76
CA GLY A 32 -9.09 -6.33 -2.95
C GLY A 32 -9.73 -7.28 -1.94
N GLY A 33 -9.78 -6.91 -0.66
CA GLY A 33 -10.47 -7.70 0.35
C GLY A 33 -11.97 -7.84 0.10
N ILE A 34 -12.63 -6.76 -0.32
CA ILE A 34 -14.05 -6.78 -0.71
C ILE A 34 -14.27 -7.65 -1.95
N ALA A 35 -13.38 -7.57 -2.94
CA ALA A 35 -13.47 -8.38 -4.15
C ALA A 35 -13.35 -9.89 -3.82
N VAL A 36 -12.40 -10.26 -2.94
CA VAL A 36 -12.26 -11.65 -2.47
C VAL A 36 -13.50 -12.14 -1.75
N PHE A 37 -14.13 -11.29 -0.93
CA PHE A 37 -15.40 -11.62 -0.28
C PHE A 37 -16.50 -11.90 -1.31
N ILE A 38 -16.69 -11.01 -2.29
CA ILE A 38 -17.71 -11.16 -3.33
C ILE A 38 -17.48 -12.44 -4.15
N VAL A 39 -16.23 -12.70 -4.54
CA VAL A 39 -15.87 -13.93 -5.29
C VAL A 39 -16.15 -15.18 -4.46
N GLY A 40 -15.81 -15.19 -3.16
CA GLY A 40 -16.08 -16.31 -2.27
C GLY A 40 -17.58 -16.61 -2.11
N VAL A 41 -18.39 -15.55 -2.04
CA VAL A 41 -19.84 -15.66 -1.96
C VAL A 41 -20.42 -16.21 -3.27
N ILE A 42 -20.05 -15.63 -4.43
CA ILE A 42 -20.53 -16.09 -5.74
C ILE A 42 -20.16 -17.55 -6.00
N ALA A 43 -18.93 -17.95 -5.65
CA ALA A 43 -18.48 -19.33 -5.79
C ALA A 43 -19.35 -20.30 -4.97
N GLY A 44 -19.70 -19.93 -3.74
CA GLY A 44 -20.59 -20.73 -2.89
C GLY A 44 -22.02 -20.88 -3.46
N PHE A 45 -22.55 -19.83 -4.09
CA PHE A 45 -23.86 -19.89 -4.74
C PHE A 45 -23.86 -20.69 -6.05
N SER A 46 -22.74 -20.72 -6.79
CA SER A 46 -22.63 -21.48 -8.04
C SER A 46 -22.69 -22.99 -7.86
N ASP A 47 -22.25 -23.50 -6.70
CA ASP A 47 -22.16 -24.94 -6.42
C ASP A 47 -23.50 -25.53 -5.89
N GLY A 48 -24.48 -24.68 -5.56
CA GLY A 48 -25.87 -25.06 -5.24
C GLY A 48 -26.09 -25.81 -3.92
N GLY A 49 -25.04 -26.30 -3.26
CA GLY A 49 -25.13 -27.00 -1.98
C GLY A 49 -25.17 -26.04 -0.78
N VAL A 50 -26.05 -26.29 0.19
CA VAL A 50 -26.15 -25.50 1.44
C VAL A 50 -24.78 -25.41 2.16
N GLY A 51 -24.01 -26.50 2.15
CA GLY A 51 -22.66 -26.52 2.72
C GLY A 51 -21.66 -25.62 1.96
N ALA A 52 -21.75 -25.58 0.63
CA ALA A 52 -20.88 -24.76 -0.21
C ALA A 52 -21.19 -23.26 -0.05
N ILE A 53 -22.46 -22.89 0.10
CA ILE A 53 -22.88 -21.50 0.36
C ILE A 53 -22.34 -21.01 1.72
N LEU A 54 -22.47 -21.83 2.77
CA LEU A 54 -21.93 -21.49 4.09
C LEU A 54 -20.41 -21.38 4.09
N PHE A 55 -19.72 -22.31 3.40
CA PHE A 55 -18.27 -22.27 3.27
C PHE A 55 -17.79 -21.07 2.44
N GLY A 56 -18.50 -20.70 1.38
CA GLY A 56 -18.21 -19.53 0.54
C GLY A 56 -18.39 -18.20 1.29
N LEU A 57 -19.43 -18.09 2.14
CA LEU A 57 -19.65 -16.90 2.96
C LEU A 57 -18.58 -16.74 4.04
N ILE A 58 -18.31 -17.81 4.80
CA ILE A 58 -17.32 -17.78 5.91
C ILE A 58 -15.91 -17.66 5.33
N GLY A 59 -15.59 -18.45 4.30
CA GLY A 59 -14.31 -18.42 3.61
C GLY A 59 -14.05 -17.10 2.90
N GLY A 60 -15.06 -16.52 2.25
CA GLY A 60 -14.98 -15.19 1.65
C GLY A 60 -14.74 -14.10 2.69
N LEU A 61 -15.39 -14.16 3.85
CA LEU A 61 -15.23 -13.16 4.92
C LEU A 61 -13.83 -13.22 5.53
N ILE A 62 -13.40 -14.42 5.92
CA ILE A 62 -12.07 -14.64 6.52
C ILE A 62 -10.99 -14.32 5.48
N GLY A 63 -11.13 -14.83 4.26
CA GLY A 63 -10.22 -14.60 3.16
C GLY A 63 -10.10 -13.11 2.82
N GLY A 64 -11.23 -12.42 2.66
CA GLY A 64 -11.26 -10.99 2.37
C GLY A 64 -10.61 -10.15 3.46
N LEU A 65 -10.85 -10.47 4.73
CA LEU A 65 -10.23 -9.77 5.87
C LEU A 65 -8.72 -10.01 5.93
N ILE A 66 -8.27 -11.26 5.74
CA ILE A 66 -6.85 -11.61 5.69
C ILE A 66 -6.17 -10.88 4.53
N THR A 67 -6.76 -10.90 3.33
CA THR A 67 -6.22 -10.21 2.16
C THR A 67 -6.13 -8.70 2.39
N ALA A 68 -7.14 -8.07 3.00
CA ALA A 68 -7.12 -6.64 3.29
C ALA A 68 -6.02 -6.26 4.29
N ILE A 69 -5.85 -7.04 5.37
CA ILE A 69 -4.82 -6.81 6.39
C ILE A 69 -3.43 -7.07 5.83
N LEU A 70 -3.22 -8.20 5.16
CA LEU A 70 -1.93 -8.54 4.56
C LEU A 70 -1.55 -7.56 3.46
N GLY A 71 -2.50 -7.19 2.59
CA GLY A 71 -2.25 -6.21 1.53
C GLY A 71 -1.86 -4.83 2.10
N MET A 72 -2.49 -4.40 3.20
CA MET A 72 -2.15 -3.15 3.88
C MET A 72 -0.75 -3.22 4.51
N LEU A 73 -0.42 -4.36 5.13
CA LEU A 73 0.88 -4.58 5.78
C LEU A 73 2.01 -4.62 4.74
N VAL A 74 1.81 -5.33 3.61
CA VAL A 74 2.78 -5.37 2.51
C VAL A 74 2.95 -3.99 1.89
N ALA A 75 1.86 -3.26 1.64
CA ALA A 75 1.93 -1.89 1.13
C ALA A 75 2.71 -0.96 2.07
N ARG A 76 2.53 -1.10 3.39
CA ARG A 76 3.30 -0.40 4.43
C ARG A 76 4.78 -0.69 4.33
N ILE A 77 5.16 -1.97 4.37
CA ILE A 77 6.57 -2.38 4.34
C ILE A 77 7.24 -1.88 3.04
N TYR A 78 6.58 -2.06 1.90
CA TYR A 78 7.14 -1.65 0.62
C TYR A 78 7.33 -0.13 0.53
N ALA A 79 6.35 0.65 1.00
CA ALA A 79 6.45 2.10 1.04
C ALA A 79 7.53 2.60 2.00
N GLU A 80 7.67 1.98 3.18
CA GLU A 80 8.71 2.31 4.16
C GLU A 80 10.10 2.03 3.60
N LEU A 81 10.32 0.89 2.94
CA LEU A 81 11.59 0.55 2.29
C LEU A 81 11.94 1.55 1.18
N LEU A 82 10.98 1.91 0.32
CA LEU A 82 11.21 2.89 -0.75
C LEU A 82 11.59 4.26 -0.20
N ILE A 83 10.89 4.76 0.82
CA ILE A 83 11.17 6.07 1.44
C ILE A 83 12.51 6.05 2.18
N LEU A 84 12.86 4.94 2.81
CA LEU A 84 14.10 4.79 3.58
C LEU A 84 15.34 5.05 2.72
N PHE A 85 15.40 4.53 1.49
CA PHE A 85 16.53 4.76 0.58
C PHE A 85 16.74 6.26 0.29
N PHE A 86 15.67 7.00 0.03
CA PHE A 86 15.74 8.43 -0.22
C PHE A 86 16.16 9.20 1.04
N ARG A 87 15.64 8.82 2.20
CA ARG A 87 16.01 9.43 3.49
C ARG A 87 17.48 9.23 3.83
N ILE A 88 18.05 8.05 3.53
CA ILE A 88 19.49 7.79 3.69
C ILE A 88 20.30 8.74 2.80
N ASN A 89 19.90 8.94 1.54
CA ASN A 89 20.58 9.86 0.62
C ASN A 89 20.56 11.32 1.10
N GLU A 90 19.43 11.80 1.61
CA GLU A 90 19.33 13.13 2.22
C GLU A 90 20.27 13.25 3.43
N THR A 91 20.26 12.26 4.32
CA THR A 91 21.10 12.26 5.53
C THR A 91 22.60 12.26 5.18
N LEU A 92 23.01 11.50 4.17
CA LEU A 92 24.39 11.49 3.68
C LEU A 92 24.80 12.86 3.08
N THR A 93 23.89 13.48 2.34
CA THR A 93 24.11 14.81 1.76
C THR A 93 24.28 15.86 2.87
N ASP A 94 23.48 15.79 3.93
CA ASP A 94 23.58 16.67 5.09
C ASP A 94 24.93 16.51 5.83
N ILE A 95 25.37 15.26 6.07
CA ILE A 95 26.67 14.98 6.70
C ILE A 95 27.82 15.55 5.87
N LYS A 96 27.78 15.38 4.54
CA LYS A 96 28.80 15.95 3.65
C LYS A 96 28.86 17.48 3.77
N GLY A 97 27.70 18.14 3.82
CA GLY A 97 27.63 19.59 3.99
C GLY A 97 28.22 20.07 5.33
N LEU A 98 27.99 19.32 6.42
CA LEU A 98 28.56 19.62 7.74
C LEU A 98 30.09 19.46 7.77
N LEU A 99 30.64 18.48 7.05
CA LEU A 99 32.08 18.26 6.97
C LEU A 99 32.80 19.27 6.08
N GLN A 100 32.15 19.83 5.06
CA GLN A 100 32.76 20.87 4.21
C GLN A 100 32.78 22.25 4.89
N LYS A 101 32.00 22.43 5.96
CA LYS A 101 31.86 23.70 6.69
C LYS A 101 32.79 23.79 7.91
N ASN A 102 33.41 22.67 8.31
CA ASN A 102 34.48 22.60 9.31
C ASN A 102 35.83 22.45 8.61
#